data_AF-Q6JU32-F1
#
_entry.id   AF-Q6JU32-F1
#
_cell.length_a   1.000
_cell.length_b   1.000
_cell.length_c   1.000
_cell.angle_alpha   90.00
_cell.angle_beta   90.00
_cell.angle_gamma   90.00
#
_symmetry.space_group_name_H-M   'P 1'
#
loop_
_entity.id
_entity.type
_entity.pdbx_description
1 polymer ?
#
loop_
_entity_poly.entity_id
_entity_poly.type
_entity_poly.pdbx_seq_one_letter_code
_entity_poly.pdbx_strand_id
1 'polypeptide(L)'
;LVLRIRIMNSDDSKFQEEEEQVDKMEDDMFLRCIEANMLSDLTLQGIESIGKVYMHLPQTDQKKRIVITETGEFKAIAEWLLETDGTSLIRVLSERDVDPVRTYSNDICEIFSVLGIEAVRKSVEKEMNMVLQFYGL
;
A
#
# COMPACT_ATOMS: atom_id res chain seq x y z
N LEU A 1 -18.42 7.38 17.09
CA LEU A 1 -19.10 7.24 15.77
C LEU A 1 -19.93 5.96 15.83
N VAL A 2 -21.17 5.93 15.30
CA VAL A 2 -22.01 4.71 15.28
C VAL A 2 -22.55 4.49 13.86
N LEU A 3 -22.31 3.31 13.29
CA LEU A 3 -22.89 2.84 12.02
C LEU A 3 -23.88 1.71 12.33
N ARG A 4 -25.11 1.79 11.82
CA ARG A 4 -26.14 0.75 11.98
C ARG A 4 -26.43 0.11 10.62
N ILE A 5 -26.37 -1.22 10.56
CA ILE A 5 -26.62 -2.02 9.35
C ILE A 5 -27.91 -2.81 9.57
N ARG A 6 -28.72 -2.98 8.52
CA ARG A 6 -29.98 -3.76 8.53
C ARG A 6 -30.08 -4.61 7.27
N ILE A 7 -30.73 -5.76 7.41
CA ILE A 7 -31.08 -6.64 6.29
C ILE A 7 -32.24 -5.99 5.52
N MET A 8 -32.17 -5.99 4.19
CA MET A 8 -33.27 -5.55 3.34
C MET A 8 -34.20 -6.73 3.07
N ASN A 9 -35.47 -6.64 3.49
CA ASN A 9 -36.49 -7.60 3.09
C ASN A 9 -37.23 -7.05 1.86
N SER A 10 -37.20 -7.79 0.75
CA SER A 10 -38.04 -7.50 -0.42
C SER A 10 -39.49 -7.89 -0.12
N ASP A 11 -40.38 -6.90 -0.04
CA ASP A 11 -41.82 -7.09 0.22
C ASP A 11 -42.56 -7.88 -0.87
N ASP A 12 -41.95 -8.09 -2.05
CA ASP A 12 -42.54 -8.88 -3.16
C ASP A 12 -42.51 -10.40 -2.94
N SER A 13 -41.86 -10.89 -1.88
CA SER A 13 -41.64 -12.33 -1.65
C SER A 13 -42.74 -13.00 -0.82
N LYS A 14 -43.73 -12.24 -0.32
CA LYS A 14 -44.77 -12.72 0.61
C LYS A 14 -45.86 -13.61 -0.03
N PHE A 15 -45.76 -13.93 -1.32
CA PHE A 15 -46.74 -14.75 -2.03
C PHE A 15 -46.22 -16.13 -2.49
N GLN A 16 -45.03 -16.56 -2.08
CA GLN A 16 -44.49 -17.90 -2.39
C GLN A 16 -43.86 -18.58 -1.15
N GLU A 17 -44.62 -18.71 -0.06
CA GLU A 17 -44.11 -19.20 1.23
C GLU A 17 -44.45 -20.66 1.59
N GLU A 18 -44.76 -21.56 0.64
CA GLU A 18 -45.11 -22.95 1.02
C GLU A 18 -44.11 -24.08 0.69
N GLU A 19 -43.02 -23.91 -0.06
CA GLU A 19 -42.18 -25.10 -0.40
C GLU A 19 -40.64 -25.02 -0.27
N GLU A 20 -40.01 -23.93 0.21
CA GLU A 20 -38.55 -23.91 0.38
C GLU A 20 -38.10 -23.40 1.77
N GLN A 21 -38.38 -24.18 2.82
CA GLN A 21 -37.82 -23.98 4.17
C GLN A 21 -36.78 -25.07 4.48
N VAL A 22 -35.62 -25.07 3.80
CA VAL A 22 -34.45 -25.82 4.29
C VAL A 22 -33.13 -25.03 4.21
N ASP A 23 -32.95 -24.04 3.32
CA ASP A 23 -31.64 -23.37 3.15
C ASP A 23 -31.66 -21.84 3.28
N LYS A 24 -32.49 -21.29 4.19
CA LYS A 24 -32.28 -19.91 4.65
C LYS A 24 -31.42 -19.95 5.89
N MET A 25 -30.13 -19.65 5.73
CA MET A 25 -29.21 -19.42 6.85
C MET A 25 -29.90 -18.54 7.90
N GLU A 26 -29.88 -18.96 9.16
CA GLU A 26 -30.51 -18.18 10.24
C GLU A 26 -29.95 -16.76 10.25
N ASP A 27 -30.83 -15.75 10.36
CA ASP A 27 -30.46 -14.33 10.27
C ASP A 27 -29.31 -13.96 11.22
N ASP A 28 -29.22 -14.62 12.38
CA ASP A 28 -28.14 -14.43 13.36
C ASP A 28 -26.78 -14.96 12.85
N MET A 29 -26.77 -16.09 12.15
CA MET A 29 -25.55 -16.59 11.50
C MET A 29 -25.13 -15.69 10.34
N PHE A 30 -26.10 -15.14 9.60
CA PHE A 30 -25.83 -14.18 8.53
C PHE A 30 -25.18 -12.90 9.05
N LEU A 31 -25.69 -12.32 10.13
CA LEU A 31 -25.09 -11.13 10.75
C LEU A 31 -23.69 -11.41 11.29
N ARG A 32 -23.45 -12.58 11.89
CA ARG A 32 -22.11 -13.01 12.36
C ARG A 32 -21.12 -13.15 11.19
N CYS A 33 -21.57 -13.69 10.06
CA CYS A 33 -20.73 -13.79 8.86
C CYS A 33 -20.37 -12.41 8.28
N ILE A 34 -21.35 -11.49 8.20
CA ILE A 34 -21.09 -10.12 7.75
C ILE A 34 -20.13 -9.40 8.69
N GLU A 35 -20.31 -9.53 10.01
CA GLU A 35 -19.41 -8.94 11.00
C GLU A 35 -17.96 -9.40 10.79
N ALA A 36 -17.74 -10.70 10.68
CA ALA A 36 -16.41 -11.26 10.47
C ALA A 36 -15.80 -10.78 9.14
N ASN A 37 -16.56 -10.85 8.06
CA ASN A 37 -16.07 -10.49 6.73
C ASN A 37 -15.78 -8.99 6.60
N MET A 38 -16.63 -8.12 7.16
CA MET A 38 -16.40 -6.67 7.15
C MET A 38 -15.16 -6.26 7.93
N LEU A 39 -14.76 -7.04 8.95
CA LEU A 39 -13.57 -6.76 9.74
C LEU A 39 -12.29 -7.30 9.10
N SER A 40 -12.37 -8.39 8.34
CA SER A 40 -11.19 -9.04 7.75
C SER A 40 -10.92 -8.66 6.30
N ASP A 41 -11.96 -8.61 5.47
CA ASP A 41 -11.80 -8.61 4.00
C ASP A 41 -12.19 -7.27 3.36
N LEU A 42 -12.93 -6.42 4.09
CA LEU A 42 -13.37 -5.13 3.56
C LEU A 42 -12.25 -4.10 3.65
N THR A 43 -11.61 -3.81 2.51
CA THR A 43 -10.64 -2.74 2.37
C THR A 43 -11.31 -1.42 1.95
N LEU A 44 -11.18 -0.39 2.79
CA LEU A 44 -11.77 0.93 2.50
C LEU A 44 -10.95 1.71 1.48
N GLN A 45 -9.63 1.76 1.67
CA GLN A 45 -8.68 2.41 0.77
C GLN A 45 -7.27 1.90 1.07
N GLY A 46 -6.43 1.85 0.04
CA GLY A 46 -5.02 1.49 0.16
C GLY A 46 -4.66 0.30 -0.72
N ILE A 47 -3.46 -0.23 -0.47
CA ILE A 47 -2.93 -1.38 -1.18
C ILE A 47 -2.77 -2.51 -0.17
N GLU A 48 -3.51 -3.61 -0.37
CA GLU A 48 -3.54 -4.75 0.55
C GLU A 48 -2.16 -5.37 0.81
N SER A 49 -1.26 -5.35 -0.17
CA SER A 49 0.09 -5.89 -0.02
C SER A 49 1.03 -4.98 0.77
N ILE A 50 0.59 -3.78 1.17
CA ILE A 50 1.34 -2.85 2.02
C ILE A 50 0.69 -2.79 3.40
N GLY A 51 1.37 -3.33 4.40
CA GLY A 51 0.84 -3.44 5.76
C GLY A 51 0.94 -2.14 6.56
N LYS A 52 2.08 -1.44 6.50
CA LYS A 52 2.33 -0.22 7.26
C LYS A 52 3.09 0.81 6.44
N VAL A 53 2.86 2.09 6.74
CA VAL A 53 3.56 3.21 6.12
C VAL A 53 4.09 4.13 7.21
N TYR A 54 5.38 4.45 7.13
CA TYR A 54 6.08 5.35 8.02
C TYR A 54 6.40 6.64 7.29
N MET A 55 6.06 7.77 7.91
CA MET A 55 6.37 9.09 7.38
C MET A 55 7.52 9.69 8.18
N HIS A 56 8.58 10.14 7.50
CA HIS A 56 9.68 10.81 8.17
C HIS A 56 10.27 11.93 7.31
N LEU A 57 10.74 12.98 8.00
CA LEU A 57 11.50 14.06 7.38
C LEU A 57 12.99 13.76 7.56
N PRO A 58 13.77 13.59 6.47
CA PRO A 58 15.17 13.22 6.55
C PRO A 58 16.01 14.33 7.20
N GLN A 59 16.75 13.96 8.24
CA GLN A 59 17.65 14.87 8.97
C GLN A 59 19.03 14.95 8.32
N THR A 60 19.51 13.84 7.78
CA THR A 60 20.80 13.72 7.11
C THR A 60 20.73 14.22 5.67
N ASP A 61 21.81 14.86 5.20
CA ASP A 61 21.86 15.43 3.85
C ASP A 61 21.83 14.36 2.74
N GLN A 62 22.22 13.12 3.05
CA GLN A 62 22.21 12.00 2.10
C GLN A 62 20.81 11.66 1.56
N LYS A 63 19.76 11.88 2.36
CA LYS A 63 18.36 11.63 1.96
C LYS A 63 17.62 12.91 1.53
N LYS A 64 18.27 14.08 1.57
CA LYS A 64 17.68 15.35 1.11
C LYS A 64 17.79 15.47 -0.40
N ARG A 65 16.81 16.12 -1.03
CA ARG A 65 16.91 16.45 -2.45
C ARG A 65 17.92 17.57 -2.63
N ILE A 66 18.95 17.33 -3.41
CA ILE A 66 19.89 18.37 -3.84
C ILE A 66 19.31 19.07 -5.06
N VAL A 67 19.17 20.38 -4.98
CA VAL A 67 18.67 21.25 -6.06
C VAL A 67 19.70 22.32 -6.35
N ILE A 68 19.91 22.60 -7.63
CA ILE A 68 20.78 23.69 -8.08
C ILE A 68 19.94 24.97 -8.10
N THR A 69 20.38 25.99 -7.36
CA THR A 69 19.72 27.30 -7.35
C THR A 69 20.00 28.07 -8.64
N GLU A 70 19.23 29.12 -8.90
CA GLU A 70 19.47 30.03 -10.05
C GLU A 70 20.86 30.67 -10.01
N THR A 71 21.47 30.78 -8.82
CA THR A 71 22.85 31.25 -8.60
C THR A 71 23.92 30.17 -8.86
N GLY A 72 23.53 28.93 -9.15
CA GLY A 72 24.43 27.80 -9.40
C GLY A 72 24.90 27.08 -8.14
N GLU A 73 24.33 27.37 -6.97
CA GLU A 73 24.70 26.74 -5.70
C GLU A 73 23.91 25.45 -5.45
N PHE A 74 24.51 24.50 -4.73
CA PHE A 74 23.82 23.29 -4.30
C PHE A 74 23.06 23.55 -3.00
N LYS A 75 21.75 23.34 -3.02
CA LYS A 75 20.88 23.44 -1.85
C LYS A 75 20.25 22.09 -1.52
N ALA A 76 20.41 21.63 -0.29
CA ALA A 76 19.73 20.45 0.22
C ALA A 76 18.34 20.84 0.76
N ILE A 77 17.28 20.25 0.19
CA ILE A 77 15.90 20.45 0.58
C ILE A 77 15.38 19.16 1.21
N ALA A 78 14.88 19.25 2.45
CA ALA A 78 14.21 18.13 3.10
C ALA A 78 12.78 18.00 2.55
N GLU A 79 12.44 16.81 2.09
CA GLU A 79 11.11 16.45 1.59
C GLU A 79 10.54 15.33 2.46
N TRP A 80 9.22 15.28 2.61
CA TRP A 80 8.58 14.19 3.36
C TRP A 80 8.73 12.87 2.60
N LEU A 81 9.31 11.87 3.28
CA LEU A 81 9.51 10.53 2.72
C LEU A 81 8.53 9.57 3.37
N LEU A 82 7.99 8.67 2.55
CA LEU A 82 7.15 7.56 2.96
C LEU A 82 7.95 6.26 2.80
N GLU A 83 8.08 5.49 3.87
CA GLU A 83 8.67 4.14 3.86
C GLU A 83 7.55 3.13 4.12
N THR A 84 7.40 2.16 3.22
CA THR A 84 6.32 1.17 3.26
C THR A 84 6.84 -0.20 3.68
N ASP A 85 6.06 -0.93 4.49
CA ASP A 85 6.28 -2.33 4.80
C ASP A 85 5.37 -3.20 3.91
N GLY A 86 5.95 -3.73 2.84
CA GLY A 86 5.25 -4.49 1.80
C GLY A 86 5.73 -4.15 0.39
N THR A 87 5.29 -4.94 -0.59
CA THR A 87 5.71 -4.82 -2.00
C THR A 87 4.50 -4.60 -2.92
N SER A 88 4.53 -3.49 -3.65
CA SER A 88 3.56 -3.17 -4.71
C SER A 88 4.01 -1.98 -5.58
N LEU A 89 5.27 -1.99 -6.00
CA LEU A 89 5.94 -0.89 -6.68
C LEU A 89 5.14 -0.41 -7.91
N ILE A 90 4.56 -1.31 -8.69
CA ILE A 90 3.75 -0.94 -9.86
C ILE A 90 2.51 -0.10 -9.47
N ARG A 91 1.82 -0.46 -8.39
CA ARG A 91 0.65 0.29 -7.89
C ARG A 91 1.07 1.60 -7.27
N VAL A 92 2.15 1.60 -6.48
CA VAL A 92 2.70 2.80 -5.84
C VAL A 92 3.13 3.84 -6.89
N LEU A 93 3.83 3.42 -7.94
CA LEU A 93 4.25 4.30 -9.05
C LEU A 93 3.07 4.83 -9.88
N SER A 94 1.90 4.18 -9.81
CA SER A 94 0.68 4.61 -10.51
C SER A 94 -0.15 5.62 -9.71
N GLU A 95 0.19 5.85 -8.44
CA GLU A 95 -0.54 6.76 -7.56
C GLU A 95 -0.17 8.23 -7.86
N ARG A 96 -1.13 9.14 -7.64
CA ARG A 96 -0.89 10.57 -7.87
C ARG A 96 0.05 11.11 -6.80
N ASP A 97 0.79 12.16 -7.17
CA ASP A 97 1.74 12.87 -6.30
C ASP A 97 2.93 12.02 -5.79
N VAL A 98 3.08 10.77 -6.27
CA VAL A 98 4.29 9.95 -6.11
C VAL A 98 5.29 10.28 -7.21
N ASP A 99 6.56 10.44 -6.84
CA ASP A 99 7.65 10.70 -7.79
C ASP A 99 8.17 9.38 -8.38
N PRO A 100 7.90 9.08 -9.67
CA PRO A 100 8.26 7.79 -10.25
C PRO A 100 9.76 7.66 -10.56
N VAL A 101 10.53 8.75 -10.49
CA VAL A 101 11.96 8.76 -10.81
C VAL A 101 12.80 8.37 -9.59
N ARG A 102 12.36 8.77 -8.39
CA ARG A 102 13.13 8.59 -7.15
C ARG A 102 12.57 7.53 -6.20
N THR A 103 11.35 7.06 -6.45
CA THR A 103 10.77 5.93 -5.72
C THR A 103 11.55 4.66 -6.05
N TYR A 104 11.93 3.89 -5.02
CA TYR A 104 12.65 2.63 -5.18
C TYR A 104 12.10 1.58 -4.21
N SER A 105 12.33 0.31 -4.55
CA SER A 105 12.03 -0.85 -3.69
C SER A 105 13.34 -1.55 -3.33
N ASN A 106 13.36 -2.25 -2.20
CA ASN A 106 14.46 -3.13 -1.81
C ASN A 106 14.24 -4.59 -2.26
N ASP A 107 13.08 -4.93 -2.83
CA ASP A 107 12.82 -6.26 -3.39
C ASP A 107 13.31 -6.38 -4.83
N ILE A 108 14.34 -7.20 -5.03
CA ILE A 108 14.96 -7.45 -6.34
C ILE A 108 14.00 -8.12 -7.32
N CYS A 109 13.14 -9.03 -6.87
CA CYS A 109 12.20 -9.75 -7.73
C CYS A 109 11.11 -8.81 -8.27
N GLU A 110 10.65 -7.91 -7.42
CA GLU A 110 9.71 -6.86 -7.79
C GLU A 110 10.33 -5.89 -8.81
N ILE A 111 11.56 -5.41 -8.55
CA ILE A 111 12.27 -4.52 -9.46
C ILE A 111 12.48 -5.19 -10.83
N PHE A 112 12.85 -6.46 -10.86
CA PHE A 112 12.98 -7.22 -12.10
C PHE A 112 11.66 -7.25 -12.89
N SER A 113 10.55 -7.50 -12.19
CA SER A 113 9.24 -7.64 -12.80
C SER A 113 8.67 -6.31 -13.32
N VAL A 114 8.97 -5.19 -12.63
CA VAL A 114 8.42 -3.85 -12.97
C VAL A 114 9.35 -3.05 -13.88
N LEU A 115 10.66 -3.05 -13.61
CA LEU A 115 11.65 -2.18 -14.27
C LEU A 115 12.66 -2.95 -15.15
N GLY A 116 12.80 -4.26 -14.96
CA GLY A 116 13.68 -5.13 -15.76
C GLY A 116 15.10 -5.30 -15.20
N ILE A 117 15.92 -6.07 -15.93
CA ILE A 117 17.24 -6.53 -15.46
C ILE A 117 18.26 -5.42 -15.26
N GLU A 118 18.19 -4.34 -16.03
CA GLU A 118 19.16 -3.22 -15.90
C GLU A 118 18.92 -2.45 -14.60
N ALA A 119 17.66 -2.30 -14.19
CA ALA A 119 17.31 -1.71 -12.90
C ALA A 119 17.78 -2.59 -11.74
N VAL A 120 17.64 -3.92 -11.87
CA VAL A 120 18.17 -4.87 -10.88
C VAL A 120 19.66 -4.70 -10.68
N ARG A 121 20.44 -4.63 -11.77
CA ARG A 121 21.89 -4.46 -11.70
C ARG A 121 22.28 -3.24 -10.86
N LYS A 122 21.59 -2.10 -11.07
CA LYS A 122 21.82 -0.87 -10.31
C LYS A 122 21.28 -0.93 -8.89
N SER A 123 20.15 -1.59 -8.66
CA SER A 123 19.58 -1.75 -7.32
C SER A 123 20.50 -2.58 -6.42
N VAL A 124 21.03 -3.71 -6.92
CA VAL A 124 21.95 -4.56 -6.16
C VAL A 124 23.25 -3.81 -5.82
N GLU A 125 23.81 -3.07 -6.79
CA GLU A 125 24.99 -2.22 -6.57
C GLU A 125 24.73 -1.20 -5.45
N LYS A 126 23.55 -0.55 -5.45
CA LYS A 126 23.16 0.43 -4.43
C LYS A 126 22.99 -0.20 -3.05
N GLU A 127 22.32 -1.34 -2.95
CA GLU A 127 22.11 -2.06 -1.68
C GLU A 127 23.43 -2.55 -1.09
N MET A 128 24.33 -3.13 -1.91
CA MET A 128 25.65 -3.55 -1.45
C MET A 128 26.46 -2.36 -0.90
N ASN A 129 26.47 -1.24 -1.62
CA ASN A 129 27.17 -0.03 -1.18
C ASN A 129 26.57 0.53 0.12
N MET A 130 25.24 0.47 0.29
CA MET A 130 24.59 0.91 1.53
C MET A 130 25.05 0.09 2.74
N VAL A 131 25.15 -1.24 2.58
CA VAL A 131 25.64 -2.13 3.63
C VAL A 131 27.11 -1.83 3.96
N LEU A 132 27.98 -1.69 2.95
CA LEU A 132 29.40 -1.38 3.18
C LEU A 132 29.60 -0.04 3.88
N GLN A 133 28.90 1.01 3.42
CA GLN A 133 28.97 2.34 4.03
C GLN A 133 28.48 2.33 5.48
N PHE A 134 27.46 1.53 5.80
CA PHE A 134 26.99 1.36 7.17
C PHE A 134 28.08 0.80 8.09
N TYR A 135 28.92 -0.10 7.59
CA TYR A 135 30.09 -0.64 8.31
C TYR A 135 31.34 0.26 8.20
N GLY A 136 31.28 1.39 7.49
CA GLY A 136 32.41 2.29 7.28
C GLY A 136 33.50 1.71 6.37
N LEU A 137 33.15 0.75 5.52
CA LEU A 137 34.01 0.14 4.50
C LEU A 137 33.93 0.87 3.16
#